data_AF-A0A919TC08-F1
#
_entry.id   AF-A0A919TC08-F1
#
_cell.length_a   1.000
_cell.length_b   1.000
_cell.length_c   1.000
_cell.angle_alpha   90.00
_cell.angle_beta   90.00
_cell.angle_gamma   90.00
#
_symmetry.space_group_name_H-M   'P 1'
#
loop_
_entity.id
_entity.type
_entity.pdbx_description
1 polymer ?
#
loop_
_entity_poly.entity_id
_entity_poly.type
_entity_poly.pdbx_seq_one_letter_code
_entity_poly.pdbx_strand_id
1 'polypeptide(L)' 'MAVVGFDNLGMPERADPPLTTVHQSIQALGTEMTRMLIGLIGGQGRTPLILPTKLVLRESA' A
#
# COMPACT_ATOMS: atom_id res chain seq x y z
N MET A 1 24.36 5.56 -0.96
CA MET A 1 23.27 5.37 0.04
C MET A 1 22.04 4.97 -0.74
N ALA A 2 21.32 3.96 -0.27
CA ALA A 2 20.04 3.55 -0.86
C ALA A 2 18.89 4.14 -0.05
N VAL A 3 17.86 4.64 -0.73
CA VAL A 3 16.62 5.16 -0.14
C VAL A 3 15.45 4.39 -0.73
N VAL A 4 14.58 3.86 0.15
CA VAL A 4 13.36 3.16 -0.23
C VAL A 4 12.17 3.89 0.38
N GLY A 5 11.26 4.37 -0.47
CA GLY A 5 10.00 4.97 -0.07
C GLY A 5 8.90 3.94 0.20
N PHE A 6 7.71 4.42 0.56
CA PHE A 6 6.54 3.60 0.85
C PHE A 6 5.31 4.12 0.08
N ASP A 7 4.30 3.27 -0.09
CA ASP A 7 3.03 3.49 -0.80
C ASP A 7 3.08 3.66 -2.33
N ASN A 8 4.22 4.04 -2.92
CA ASN A 8 4.35 4.37 -4.36
C ASN A 8 3.34 5.45 -4.81
N LEU A 9 3.13 6.48 -3.98
CA LEU A 9 2.23 7.61 -4.25
C LEU A 9 3.00 8.85 -4.71
N GLY A 10 2.31 9.79 -5.35
CA GLY A 10 2.88 11.10 -5.67
C GLY A 10 3.93 11.11 -6.78
N MET A 11 3.76 10.27 -7.81
CA MET A 11 4.65 10.17 -8.99
C MET A 11 6.13 9.90 -8.62
N PRO A 12 6.43 8.81 -7.91
CA PRO A 12 7.79 8.50 -7.45
C PRO A 12 8.80 8.32 -8.59
N GLU A 13 8.34 8.03 -9.81
CA GLU A 13 9.13 8.00 -11.03
C GLU A 13 9.64 9.36 -11.50
N ARG A 14 9.10 10.48 -10.99
CA ARG A 14 9.50 11.85 -11.35
C ARG A 14 10.49 12.48 -10.37
N ALA A 15 10.78 11.80 -9.26
CA ALA A 15 11.85 12.22 -8.36
C ALA A 15 13.22 12.07 -9.04
N ASP A 16 14.23 12.79 -8.54
CA ASP A 16 15.61 12.68 -8.99
C ASP A 16 16.50 12.32 -7.78
N PRO A 17 16.98 11.06 -7.67
CA PRO A 17 16.71 9.92 -8.57
C PRO A 17 15.29 9.36 -8.40
N PRO A 18 14.73 8.65 -9.42
CA PRO A 18 13.46 7.94 -9.31
C PRO A 18 13.42 6.98 -8.11
N LEU A 19 12.36 7.02 -7.31
CA LEU A 19 12.34 6.37 -6.01
C LEU A 19 11.96 4.88 -6.06
N THR A 20 12.85 4.01 -5.57
CA THR A 20 12.51 2.64 -5.17
C THR A 20 11.48 2.71 -4.04
N THR A 21 10.41 1.90 -4.12
CA THR A 21 9.30 1.99 -3.14
C THR A 21 8.55 0.68 -2.97
N VAL A 22 8.02 0.46 -1.78
CA VAL A 22 7.04 -0.61 -1.55
C VAL A 22 5.66 -0.11 -1.97
N HIS A 23 5.14 -0.65 -3.07
CA HIS A 23 3.77 -0.40 -3.51
C HIS A 23 2.78 -1.12 -2.59
N GLN A 24 1.93 -0.33 -1.92
CA GLN A 24 0.75 -0.78 -1.22
C GLN A 24 -0.49 -0.43 -2.06
N SER A 25 -1.35 -1.42 -2.31
CA SER A 25 -2.61 -1.16 -3.03
C SER A 25 -3.60 -0.46 -2.09
N ILE A 26 -3.58 0.89 -2.10
CA ILE A 26 -4.52 1.72 -1.33
C ILE A 26 -5.98 1.40 -1.71
N GLN A 27 -6.22 1.05 -2.98
CA GLN A 27 -7.54 0.62 -3.44
C GLN A 27 -7.99 -0.68 -2.76
N ALA A 28 -7.15 -1.71 -2.74
CA ALA A 28 -7.47 -2.97 -2.07
C ALA A 28 -7.65 -2.79 -0.57
N LEU A 29 -6.80 -1.98 0.07
CA LEU A 29 -6.94 -1.59 1.47
C LEU A 29 -8.31 -0.95 1.73
N GLY A 30 -8.69 0.05 0.93
CA GLY A 30 -9.99 0.71 1.03
C GLY A 30 -11.17 -0.26 0.90
N THR A 31 -11.16 -1.10 -0.12
CA THR A 31 -12.20 -2.11 -0.36
C THR A 31 -12.37 -3.05 0.84
N GLU A 32 -11.26 -3.60 1.36
CA GLU A 32 -11.31 -4.52 2.49
C GLU A 32 -11.70 -3.84 3.79
N MET A 33 -11.22 -2.61 4.03
CA MET A 33 -11.64 -1.82 5.18
C MET A 33 -13.14 -1.54 5.17
N THR A 34 -13.69 -1.11 4.03
CA THR A 34 -15.13 -0.87 3.89
C THR A 34 -15.93 -2.15 4.07
N ARG A 35 -15.49 -3.26 3.48
CA ARG A 35 -16.14 -4.58 3.65
C ARG A 35 -16.18 -5.01 5.11
N MET A 36 -15.05 -4.90 5.81
CA MET A 36 -14.97 -5.22 7.25
C MET A 36 -15.87 -4.31 8.08
N LEU A 37 -15.89 -3.00 7.79
CA LEU A 37 -16.74 -2.05 8.50
C LEU A 37 -18.24 -2.39 8.37
N ILE A 38 -18.69 -2.71 7.16
CA ILE A 38 -20.08 -3.14 6.92
C ILE A 38 -20.41 -4.41 7.73
N GLY A 39 -19.49 -5.38 7.76
CA GLY A 39 -19.65 -6.59 8.57
C GLY A 39 -19.77 -6.30 10.07
N LEU A 40 -18.93 -5.41 10.60
CA LEU A 40 -18.98 -4.99 12.01
C LEU A 40 -20.33 -4.32 12.36
N ILE A 41 -20.84 -3.46 11.48
CA ILE A 41 -22.16 -2.83 11.64
C ILE A 41 -23.27 -3.90 11.69
N GLY A 42 -23.13 -4.97 10.91
CA GLY A 42 -24.02 -6.14 10.93
C GLY A 42 -23.81 -7.11 12.09
N GLY A 43 -22.94 -6.80 13.05
CA GLY A 43 -22.65 -7.67 14.20
C GLY A 43 -21.70 -8.83 13.91
N GLN A 44 -21.04 -8.85 12.75
CA GLN A 44 -20.01 -9.85 12.44
C GLN A 44 -18.69 -9.49 13.14
N GLY A 45 -17.94 -10.51 13.56
CA GLY A 45 -16.56 -10.32 14.01
C GLY A 45 -15.61 -9.98 12.86
N ARG A 46 -14.45 -9.39 13.18
CA ARG A 46 -13.34 -9.23 12.22
C ARG A 46 -12.16 -10.10 12.61
N THR A 47 -11.44 -10.57 11.61
CA THR A 47 -10.09 -11.13 11.76
C THR A 47 -9.09 -10.22 11.05
N PRO A 48 -7.83 -10.18 11.51
CA PRO A 48 -6.77 -9.47 10.79
C PRO A 48 -6.61 -10.01 9.36
N LEU A 49 -6.52 -9.09 8.40
CA LEU A 49 -6.23 -9.40 7.01
C LEU A 49 -4.91 -8.73 6.62
N ILE A 50 -4.01 -9.50 6.00
CA ILE A 50 -2.76 -8.99 5.42
C ILE A 50 -2.94 -8.95 3.90
N LEU A 51 -2.71 -7.79 3.31
CA LEU A 51 -2.75 -7.61 1.86
C LEU A 51 -1.34 -7.69 1.26
N PRO A 52 -1.20 -8.19 0.02
CA PRO A 52 0.10 -8.27 -0.63
C PRO A 52 0.65 -6.88 -0.95
N THR A 53 1.96 -6.72 -0.74
CA THR A 53 2.74 -5.55 -1.17
C THR A 53 3.76 -5.97 -2.22
N LYS A 54 4.28 -5.01 -2.98
CA LYS A 54 5.30 -5.27 -4.01
C LYS A 54 6.42 -4.25 -3.91
N LEU A 55 7.67 -4.70 -3.92
CA LEU A 55 8.80 -3.80 -4.09
C LEU A 55 8.91 -3.38 -5.56
N VAL A 56 8.97 -2.07 -5.81
CA VAL A 56 9.22 -1.48 -7.12
C VAL A 56 10.62 -0.88 -7.10
N LEU A 57 11.57 -1.56 -7.74
CA LEU A 57 12.97 -1.12 -7.84
C LEU A 57 13.11 0.01 -8.85
N ARG A 58 13.89 1.05 -8.48
CA ARG A 58 14.30 2.20 -9.27
C ARG A 58 15.71 2.66 -8.83
N GLU A 59 16.14 3.84 -9.27
CA GLU A 59 17.53 4.31 -9.15
C GLU A 59 17.94 4.76 -7.74
N SER A 60 16.99 4.99 -6.84
CA SER A 60 17.32 5.43 -5.48
C SER A 60 17.88 4.33 -4.56
N ALA A 61 17.84 3.04 -4.96
CA ALA A 61 18.30 1.92 -4.13
C ALA A 61 18.96 0.80 -4.95
#